data_AF-A0A960H5T6-F1
#
_entry.id   AF-A0A960H5T6-F1
#
_cell.length_a   1.000
_cell.length_b   1.000
_cell.length_c   1.000
_cell.angle_alpha   90.00
_cell.angle_beta   90.00
_cell.angle_gamma   90.00
#
_symmetry.space_group_name_H-M   'P 1'
#
loop_
_entity.id
_entity.type
_entity.pdbx_description
1 polymer ?
#
loop_
_entity_poly.entity_id
_entity_poly.type
_entity_poly.pdbx_seq_one_letter_code
_entity_poly.pdbx_strand_id
1 'polypeptide(L)'
;DAPYLIAQRVVEAFEQPFLVGEHELLMRPSVGLATADPDEPGLSAEELLRRADLAMYMAKRARIRGVQTYNAEMQLGAQTIEAEIFSRPAGPPEIGGVAAIRLLGDLRHAIANAELTLVYQPKFELATGRIVGAEALLRWPRPDGLLTPEDFLPLVRRHGLITAITDLVLNRALDDALAWQSASLGLPVAVNLFAPSLANLGIPAQITTALADRGLDPRVLTVEITEDLFLDDMERTRTVLDQLRHSGIRIAI
;
A
#
# COMPACT_ATOMS: atom_id res chain seq x y z
N ASP A 1 -10.65 19.27 -32.43
CA ASP A 1 -9.88 18.03 -32.66
C ASP A 1 -10.68 16.77 -32.43
N ALA A 2 -10.67 15.86 -33.42
CA ALA A 2 -11.42 14.60 -33.37
C ALA A 2 -11.06 13.69 -32.17
N PRO A 3 -9.79 13.56 -31.73
CA PRO A 3 -9.44 12.75 -30.56
C PRO A 3 -10.06 13.26 -29.26
N TYR A 4 -10.11 14.58 -29.05
CA TYR A 4 -10.73 15.17 -27.87
C TYR A 4 -12.23 14.90 -27.82
N LEU A 5 -12.93 15.03 -28.96
CA LEU A 5 -14.37 14.73 -29.03
C LEU A 5 -14.68 13.26 -28.72
N ILE A 6 -13.82 12.32 -29.12
CA ILE A 6 -13.97 10.90 -28.77
C ILE A 6 -13.77 10.70 -27.26
N ALA A 7 -12.71 11.28 -26.68
CA ALA A 7 -12.46 11.19 -25.24
C ALA A 7 -13.60 11.81 -24.43
N GLN A 8 -14.19 12.91 -24.91
CA GLN A 8 -15.33 13.55 -24.26
C GLN A 8 -16.57 12.65 -24.28
N ARG A 9 -16.86 11.97 -25.39
CA ARG A 9 -17.95 10.97 -25.46
C ARG A 9 -17.79 9.83 -24.46
N VAL A 10 -16.54 9.43 -24.17
CA VAL A 10 -16.27 8.44 -23.11
C VAL A 10 -16.64 8.99 -21.74
N VAL A 11 -16.31 10.25 -21.43
CA VAL A 11 -16.72 10.90 -20.17
C VAL A 11 -18.23 11.01 -20.07
N GLU A 12 -18.90 11.43 -21.14
CA GLU A 12 -20.36 11.59 -21.21
C GLU A 12 -21.10 10.27 -20.96
N ALA A 13 -20.53 9.13 -21.36
CA ALA A 13 -21.11 7.81 -21.09
C ALA A 13 -21.24 7.51 -19.58
N PHE A 14 -20.42 8.13 -18.73
CA PHE A 14 -20.48 7.98 -17.27
C PHE A 14 -21.45 8.97 -16.60
N GLU A 15 -22.11 9.85 -17.36
CA GLU A 15 -23.16 10.73 -16.80
C GLU A 15 -24.42 9.94 -16.41
N GLN A 16 -24.61 8.75 -16.99
CA GLN A 16 -25.67 7.83 -16.58
C GLN A 16 -25.25 7.09 -15.30
N PRO A 17 -26.10 7.08 -14.25
CA PRO A 17 -25.83 6.30 -13.04
C PRO A 17 -25.71 4.80 -13.34
N PHE A 18 -24.84 4.13 -12.57
CA PHE A 18 -24.69 2.69 -12.61
C PHE A 18 -25.57 2.06 -11.53
N LEU A 19 -26.38 1.07 -11.91
CA LEU A 19 -27.18 0.30 -10.95
C LEU A 19 -26.32 -0.84 -10.38
N VAL A 20 -26.04 -0.79 -9.08
CA VAL A 20 -25.27 -1.84 -8.36
C VAL A 20 -26.11 -2.33 -7.18
N GLY A 21 -26.72 -3.50 -7.34
CA GLY A 21 -27.77 -3.97 -6.44
C GLY A 21 -29.01 -3.07 -6.54
N GLU A 22 -29.46 -2.53 -5.39
CA GLU A 22 -30.59 -1.58 -5.33
C GLU A 22 -30.14 -0.10 -5.31
N HIS A 23 -28.84 0.17 -5.46
CA HIS A 23 -28.29 1.53 -5.35
C HIS A 23 -27.86 2.07 -6.71
N GLU A 24 -28.19 3.33 -6.96
CA GLU A 24 -27.68 4.09 -8.10
C GLU A 24 -26.38 4.80 -7.72
N LEU A 25 -25.31 4.49 -8.43
CA LEU A 25 -23.98 5.07 -8.23
C LEU A 25 -23.64 6.00 -9.39
N LEU A 26 -23.50 7.30 -9.09
CA LEU A 26 -22.99 8.27 -10.04
C LEU A 26 -21.46 8.27 -9.99
N MET A 27 -20.82 7.91 -11.10
CA MET A 27 -19.37 7.92 -11.23
C MET A 27 -18.94 8.97 -12.24
N ARG A 28 -17.81 9.64 -12.02
CA ARG A 28 -17.25 10.59 -12.98
C ARG A 28 -15.78 10.28 -13.21
N PRO A 29 -15.37 9.92 -14.44
CA PRO A 29 -13.99 9.56 -14.71
C PRO A 29 -13.10 10.80 -14.87
N SER A 30 -11.81 10.62 -14.61
CA SER A 30 -10.74 11.48 -15.08
C SER A 30 -10.07 10.76 -16.25
N VAL A 31 -10.00 11.40 -17.43
CA VAL A 31 -9.52 10.78 -18.67
C VAL A 31 -8.28 11.53 -19.14
N GLY A 32 -7.20 10.81 -19.43
CA GLY A 32 -6.00 11.36 -20.06
C GLY A 32 -6.00 11.14 -21.56
N LEU A 33 -5.67 12.18 -22.31
CA LEU A 33 -5.58 12.14 -23.77
C LEU A 33 -4.14 12.47 -24.19
N ALA A 34 -3.50 11.55 -24.91
CA ALA A 34 -2.27 11.84 -25.65
C ALA A 34 -2.48 11.50 -27.13
N THR A 35 -1.91 12.34 -27.99
CA THR A 35 -1.96 12.18 -29.45
C THR A 35 -0.54 12.14 -29.98
N ALA A 36 -0.28 11.24 -30.92
CA ALA A 36 0.97 11.25 -31.67
C ALA A 36 0.86 12.28 -32.80
N ASP A 37 1.82 13.18 -32.90
CA ASP A 37 1.98 14.03 -34.06
C ASP A 37 2.75 13.24 -35.15
N PRO A 38 2.27 13.18 -36.40
CA PRO A 38 3.00 12.52 -37.50
C PRO A 38 4.43 13.02 -37.67
N ASP A 39 4.70 14.28 -37.28
CA ASP A 39 6.01 14.91 -37.42
C ASP A 39 6.92 14.73 -36.19
N GLU A 40 6.50 13.96 -35.18
CA GLU A 40 7.30 13.68 -33.99
C GLU A 40 8.21 12.44 -34.20
N PRO A 41 9.52 12.62 -34.44
CA PRO A 41 10.40 11.50 -34.74
C PRO A 41 10.69 10.67 -33.49
N GLY A 42 10.53 9.35 -33.61
CA GLY A 42 10.92 8.39 -32.57
C GLY A 42 9.92 8.20 -31.43
N LEU A 43 8.69 8.70 -31.55
CA LEU A 43 7.63 8.44 -30.58
C LEU A 43 7.23 6.96 -30.59
N SER A 44 7.51 6.24 -29.51
CA SER A 44 7.08 4.85 -29.34
C SER A 44 5.65 4.77 -28.83
N ALA A 45 4.99 3.62 -29.06
CA ALA A 45 3.68 3.34 -28.47
C ALA A 45 3.72 3.37 -26.94
N GLU A 46 4.82 2.91 -26.35
CA GLU A 46 5.07 2.95 -24.90
C GLU A 46 5.12 4.38 -24.36
N GLU A 47 5.84 5.28 -25.04
CA GLU A 47 5.90 6.70 -24.66
C GLU A 47 4.54 7.38 -24.85
N LEU A 48 3.77 7.04 -25.88
CA LEU A 48 2.43 7.59 -26.07
C LEU A 48 1.46 7.16 -24.97
N LEU A 49 1.51 5.88 -24.55
CA LEU A 49 0.74 5.37 -23.41
C LEU A 49 1.16 6.08 -22.12
N ARG A 50 2.47 6.26 -21.90
CA ARG A 50 3.01 6.98 -20.74
C ARG A 50 2.51 8.43 -20.68
N ARG A 51 2.44 9.12 -21.81
CA ARG A 51 1.88 10.49 -21.91
C ARG A 51 0.40 10.53 -21.58
N ALA A 52 -0.39 9.58 -22.08
CA ALA A 52 -1.81 9.49 -21.78
C ALA A 52 -2.06 9.25 -20.28
N ASP A 53 -1.28 8.35 -19.68
CA ASP A 53 -1.37 8.04 -18.25
C ASP A 53 -0.96 9.22 -17.37
N LEU A 54 0.11 9.93 -17.73
CA LEU A 54 0.51 11.17 -17.05
C LEU A 54 -0.61 12.22 -17.09
N ALA A 55 -1.25 12.42 -18.25
CA ALA A 55 -2.36 13.37 -18.39
C ALA A 55 -3.58 12.96 -17.56
N MET A 56 -3.91 11.66 -17.53
CA MET A 56 -4.99 11.13 -16.69
C MET A 56 -4.69 11.36 -15.21
N TYR A 57 -3.46 11.08 -14.78
CA TYR A 57 -3.04 11.27 -13.41
C TYR A 57 -3.12 12.75 -13.00
N MET A 58 -2.65 13.65 -13.86
CA MET A 58 -2.77 15.09 -13.64
C MET A 58 -4.24 15.53 -13.51
N ALA A 59 -5.12 14.99 -14.35
CA ALA A 59 -6.56 15.22 -14.24
C ALA A 59 -7.09 14.76 -12.86
N LYS A 60 -6.69 13.57 -12.42
CA LYS A 60 -7.09 13.00 -11.13
C LYS A 60 -6.61 13.85 -9.96
N ARG A 61 -5.35 14.31 -9.99
CA ARG A 61 -4.74 15.16 -8.95
C ARG A 61 -5.38 16.55 -8.90
N ALA A 62 -5.62 17.15 -10.06
CA ALA A 62 -6.31 18.43 -10.19
C ALA A 62 -7.82 18.34 -9.93
N ARG A 63 -8.35 17.14 -9.65
CA ARG A 63 -9.79 16.84 -9.50
C ARG A 63 -10.63 17.26 -10.70
N ILE A 64 -10.01 17.25 -11.88
CA ILE A 64 -10.66 17.49 -13.16
C ILE A 64 -11.48 16.25 -13.49
N ARG A 65 -12.79 16.47 -13.59
CA ARG A 65 -13.79 15.48 -14.02
C ARG A 65 -14.00 15.72 -15.50
N GLY A 66 -13.32 14.95 -16.34
CA GLY A 66 -13.27 15.21 -17.77
C GLY A 66 -11.94 14.81 -18.41
N VAL A 67 -11.74 15.28 -19.64
CA VAL A 67 -10.57 14.98 -20.45
C VAL A 67 -9.46 15.99 -20.18
N GLN A 68 -8.27 15.51 -19.85
CA GLN A 68 -7.05 16.28 -19.80
C GLN A 68 -6.14 15.86 -20.94
N THR A 69 -5.79 16.80 -21.81
CA THR A 69 -4.82 16.56 -22.88
C THR A 69 -3.41 16.73 -22.35
N TYR A 70 -2.55 15.77 -22.67
CA TYR A 70 -1.12 15.82 -22.40
C TYR A 70 -0.51 17.07 -23.05
N ASN A 71 0.38 17.74 -22.31
CA ASN A 71 1.26 18.77 -22.85
C ASN A 71 2.69 18.54 -22.33
N ALA A 72 3.69 19.03 -23.06
CA ALA A 72 5.10 18.81 -22.72
C ALA A 72 5.50 19.42 -21.36
N GLU A 73 4.78 20.45 -20.89
CA GLU A 73 5.00 21.05 -19.56
C GLU A 73 4.65 20.08 -18.42
N MET A 74 3.73 19.12 -18.65
CA MET A 74 3.46 18.05 -17.67
C MET A 74 4.68 17.17 -17.42
N GLN A 75 5.56 17.02 -18.41
CA GLN A 75 6.82 16.27 -18.29
C GLN A 75 7.86 17.01 -17.45
N LEU A 76 7.88 18.35 -17.48
CA LEU A 76 8.74 19.15 -16.60
C LEU A 76 8.36 18.99 -15.11
N GLY A 77 7.08 18.72 -14.81
CA GLY A 77 6.62 18.34 -13.47
C GLY A 77 6.77 16.84 -13.16
N ALA A 78 7.14 16.01 -14.13
CA ALA A 78 7.07 14.55 -14.05
C ALA A 78 8.30 13.88 -13.40
N GLN A 79 9.41 14.59 -13.20
CA GLN A 79 10.60 14.02 -12.55
C GLN A 79 10.36 13.63 -11.08
N THR A 80 9.29 14.12 -10.45
CA THR A 80 8.82 13.71 -9.11
C THR A 80 7.64 12.71 -9.18
N ILE A 81 7.05 12.51 -10.36
CA ILE A 81 5.76 11.81 -10.57
C ILE A 81 5.98 10.45 -11.27
N GLU A 82 7.00 10.31 -12.11
CA GLU A 82 7.33 9.06 -12.81
C GLU A 82 7.67 7.91 -11.84
N ALA A 83 8.28 8.22 -10.69
CA ALA A 83 8.50 7.24 -9.62
C ALA A 83 7.22 6.85 -8.84
N GLU A 84 6.14 7.62 -8.96
CA GLU A 84 4.85 7.35 -8.29
C GLU A 84 3.85 6.61 -9.18
N ILE A 85 4.01 6.70 -10.52
CA ILE A 85 3.09 6.13 -11.52
C ILE A 85 3.25 4.61 -11.65
N PHE A 86 4.49 4.11 -11.73
CA PHE A 86 4.75 2.69 -12.00
C PHE A 86 4.71 1.78 -10.75
N SER A 87 4.37 2.32 -9.58
CA SER A 87 4.39 1.59 -8.29
C SER A 87 3.06 1.62 -7.52
N ARG A 88 1.95 2.12 -8.09
CA ARG A 88 0.66 2.24 -7.36
C ARG A 88 -0.44 1.30 -7.88
N PRO A 89 -1.09 0.52 -6.99
CA PRO A 89 -2.46 0.07 -7.19
C PRO A 89 -3.46 1.21 -6.95
N ALA A 90 -4.69 1.04 -7.46
CA ALA A 90 -5.78 2.02 -7.45
C ALA A 90 -6.30 2.34 -6.03
N GLY A 91 -5.65 3.27 -5.32
CA GLY A 91 -6.11 3.80 -4.01
C GLY A 91 -6.81 5.18 -4.06
N PRO A 92 -7.45 5.62 -2.95
CA PRO A 92 -8.24 6.86 -2.84
C PRO A 92 -7.38 8.15 -2.95
N PRO A 93 -8.01 9.33 -3.13
CA PRO A 93 -7.32 10.55 -3.57
C PRO A 93 -6.46 11.18 -2.48
N GLU A 94 -5.38 11.84 -2.90
CA GLU A 94 -4.37 12.46 -2.02
C GLU A 94 -4.95 13.48 -1.03
N ILE A 95 -4.44 13.41 0.20
CA ILE A 95 -4.52 14.46 1.21
C ILE A 95 -3.65 15.62 0.71
N GLY A 96 -4.23 16.81 0.49
CA GLY A 96 -3.51 17.96 -0.08
C GLY A 96 -2.28 18.38 0.73
N GLY A 97 -1.28 19.02 0.10
CA GLY A 97 0.07 19.21 0.64
C GLY A 97 0.19 19.68 2.09
N VAL A 98 -0.62 20.66 2.53
CA VAL A 98 -0.60 21.13 3.93
C VAL A 98 -1.18 20.09 4.90
N ALA A 99 -2.25 19.40 4.50
CA ALA A 99 -2.88 18.35 5.31
C ALA A 99 -2.01 17.09 5.36
N ALA A 100 -1.32 16.74 4.27
CA ALA A 100 -0.36 15.64 4.23
C ALA A 100 0.86 15.91 5.10
N ILE A 101 1.40 17.13 5.09
CA ILE A 101 2.52 17.54 5.96
C ILE A 101 2.11 17.44 7.44
N ARG A 102 0.91 17.92 7.79
CA ARG A 102 0.38 17.79 9.16
C ARG A 102 0.24 16.33 9.57
N LEU A 103 -0.43 15.53 8.73
CA LEU A 103 -0.61 14.10 8.99
C LEU A 103 0.73 13.36 9.11
N LEU A 104 1.73 13.71 8.30
CA LEU A 104 3.07 13.16 8.41
C LEU A 104 3.76 13.54 9.72
N GLY A 105 3.63 14.80 10.14
CA GLY A 105 4.14 15.28 11.43
C GLY A 105 3.51 14.50 12.59
N ASP A 106 2.18 14.40 12.59
CA ASP A 106 1.41 13.64 13.55
C ASP A 106 1.82 12.15 13.54
N LEU A 107 2.04 11.57 12.35
CA LEU A 107 2.40 10.16 12.21
C LEU A 107 3.78 9.87 12.79
N ARG A 108 4.76 10.76 12.54
CA ARG A 108 6.10 10.61 13.14
C ARG A 108 6.04 10.70 14.66
N HIS A 109 5.21 11.59 15.20
CA HIS A 109 4.98 11.69 16.64
C HIS A 109 4.31 10.43 17.18
N ALA A 110 3.28 9.93 16.50
CA ALA A 110 2.55 8.75 16.89
C ALA A 110 3.42 7.48 16.89
N ILE A 111 4.31 7.34 15.90
CA ILE A 111 5.29 6.25 15.86
C ILE A 111 6.28 6.38 17.02
N ALA A 112 6.83 7.57 17.25
CA ALA A 112 7.82 7.80 18.30
C ALA A 112 7.26 7.57 19.71
N ASN A 113 5.97 7.84 19.92
CA ASN A 113 5.30 7.68 21.22
C ASN A 113 4.45 6.40 21.33
N ALA A 114 4.57 5.47 20.38
CA ALA A 114 3.82 4.20 20.34
C ALA A 114 2.29 4.38 20.46
N GLU A 115 1.74 5.41 19.81
CA GLU A 115 0.30 5.73 19.80
C GLU A 115 -0.49 4.89 18.78
N LEU A 116 0.20 4.22 17.84
CA LEU A 116 -0.42 3.27 16.93
C LEU A 116 -0.75 1.98 17.68
N THR A 117 -1.89 1.38 17.35
CA THR A 117 -2.39 0.16 17.98
C THR A 117 -2.61 -0.95 16.97
N LEU A 118 -2.73 -2.19 17.46
CA LEU A 118 -3.08 -3.34 16.66
C LEU A 118 -4.49 -3.80 17.03
N VAL A 119 -5.29 -4.10 16.01
CA VAL A 119 -6.51 -4.91 16.15
C VAL A 119 -6.27 -6.27 15.54
N TYR A 120 -7.01 -7.28 16.01
CA TYR A 120 -6.75 -8.67 15.69
C TYR A 120 -7.93 -9.31 14.97
N GLN A 121 -7.72 -9.76 13.74
CA GLN A 121 -8.72 -10.50 12.98
C GLN A 121 -8.49 -12.01 13.13
N PRO A 122 -9.42 -12.78 13.72
CA PRO A 122 -9.23 -14.21 13.94
C PRO A 122 -9.28 -15.00 12.63
N LYS A 123 -8.42 -16.01 12.52
CA LYS A 123 -8.38 -17.01 11.44
C LYS A 123 -8.97 -18.33 11.93
N PHE A 124 -9.89 -18.91 11.17
CA PHE A 124 -10.61 -20.12 11.54
C PHE A 124 -10.24 -21.30 10.64
N GLU A 125 -10.02 -22.46 11.23
CA GLU A 125 -9.97 -23.73 10.50
C GLU A 125 -11.39 -24.14 10.12
N LEU A 126 -11.69 -24.17 8.82
CA LEU A 126 -13.06 -24.39 8.31
C LEU A 126 -13.65 -25.74 8.74
N ALA A 127 -12.84 -26.78 8.86
CA ALA A 127 -13.31 -28.12 9.22
C ALA A 127 -13.77 -28.21 10.68
N THR A 128 -13.17 -27.43 11.58
CA THR A 128 -13.41 -27.55 13.03
C THR A 128 -14.06 -26.31 13.64
N GLY A 129 -14.06 -25.18 12.92
CA GLY A 129 -14.49 -23.88 13.43
C GLY A 129 -13.55 -23.30 14.51
N ARG A 130 -12.37 -23.91 14.73
CA ARG A 130 -11.42 -23.48 15.76
C ARG A 130 -10.60 -22.30 15.26
N ILE A 131 -10.30 -21.36 16.16
CA ILE A 131 -9.34 -20.29 15.89
C ILE A 131 -7.93 -20.90 15.81
N VAL A 132 -7.23 -20.64 14.71
CA VAL A 132 -5.87 -21.14 14.44
C VAL A 132 -4.80 -20.06 14.40
N GLY A 133 -5.21 -18.79 14.46
CA GLY A 133 -4.33 -17.64 14.56
C GLY A 133 -5.11 -16.34 14.52
N ALA A 134 -4.41 -15.22 14.58
CA ALA A 134 -4.99 -13.90 14.36
C ALA A 134 -4.06 -13.04 13.50
N GLU A 135 -4.63 -12.26 12.58
CA GLU A 135 -3.89 -11.24 11.83
C GLU A 135 -3.84 -9.94 12.61
N ALA A 136 -2.64 -9.41 12.77
CA ALA A 136 -2.37 -8.10 13.35
C ALA A 136 -2.59 -7.01 12.31
N LEU A 137 -3.59 -6.17 12.55
CA LEU A 137 -3.98 -5.08 11.66
C LEU A 137 -3.71 -3.74 12.33
N LEU A 138 -2.80 -2.96 11.74
CA LEU A 138 -2.40 -1.66 12.26
C LEU A 138 -3.58 -0.67 12.22
N ARG A 139 -3.74 0.10 13.29
CA ARG A 139 -4.72 1.17 13.41
C ARG A 139 -4.06 2.38 14.06
N TRP A 140 -4.51 3.56 13.67
CA TRP A 140 -4.05 4.79 14.30
C TRP A 140 -5.24 5.53 14.91
N PRO A 141 -5.46 5.39 16.23
CA PRO A 141 -6.48 6.14 16.94
C PRO A 141 -6.06 7.60 17.01
N ARG A 142 -6.97 8.50 16.63
CA ARG A 142 -6.78 9.93 16.74
C ARG A 142 -8.00 10.59 17.40
N PRO A 143 -7.86 11.81 17.94
CA PRO A 143 -9.00 12.54 18.52
C PRO A 143 -10.15 12.76 17.53
N ASP A 144 -9.85 12.86 16.23
CA ASP A 144 -10.78 13.09 15.13
C ASP A 144 -11.31 11.82 14.46
N GLY A 145 -10.82 10.64 14.87
CA GLY A 145 -11.29 9.36 14.35
C GLY A 145 -10.22 8.28 14.33
N LEU A 146 -10.60 7.08 13.87
CA LEU A 146 -9.69 5.97 13.67
C LEU A 146 -9.22 5.95 12.22
N LEU A 147 -7.91 6.05 12.00
CA LEU A 147 -7.32 5.87 10.68
C LEU A 147 -6.86 4.42 10.47
N THR A 148 -7.07 3.94 9.26
CA THR A 148 -6.65 2.62 8.78
C THR A 148 -5.39 2.75 7.93
N PRO A 149 -4.67 1.64 7.66
CA PRO A 149 -3.44 1.69 6.89
C PRO A 149 -3.63 2.33 5.50
N GLU A 150 -4.80 2.20 4.87
CA GLU A 150 -5.10 2.83 3.57
C GLU A 150 -4.98 4.37 3.62
N ASP A 151 -5.25 4.99 4.78
CA ASP A 151 -5.26 6.43 4.96
C ASP A 151 -3.84 7.02 5.07
N PHE A 152 -2.88 6.26 5.62
CA PHE A 152 -1.55 6.79 5.96
C PHE A 152 -0.36 6.02 5.37
N LEU A 153 -0.53 4.76 4.93
CA LEU A 153 0.55 4.02 4.27
C LEU A 153 1.13 4.70 3.03
N PRO A 154 0.37 5.44 2.21
CA PRO A 154 0.96 6.22 1.12
C PRO A 154 2.04 7.20 1.62
N LEU A 155 1.81 7.86 2.77
CA LEU A 155 2.78 8.77 3.38
C LEU A 155 3.99 8.01 3.94
N VAL A 156 3.74 6.86 4.57
CA VAL A 156 4.80 6.00 5.12
C VAL A 156 5.78 5.59 4.02
N ARG A 157 5.26 5.17 2.87
CA ARG A 157 6.07 4.76 1.71
C ARG A 157 6.85 5.94 1.14
N ARG A 158 6.17 7.06 0.85
CA ARG A 158 6.78 8.27 0.26
C ARG A 158 7.89 8.87 1.12
N HIS A 159 7.76 8.80 2.45
CA HIS A 159 8.67 9.46 3.39
C HIS A 159 9.59 8.49 4.14
N GLY A 160 9.71 7.23 3.69
CA GLY A 160 10.68 6.28 4.22
C GLY A 160 10.42 5.84 5.67
N LEU A 161 9.17 5.86 6.12
CA LEU A 161 8.79 5.44 7.48
C LEU A 161 8.45 3.95 7.59
N ILE A 162 8.59 3.18 6.50
CA ILE A 162 8.22 1.76 6.45
C ILE A 162 8.92 0.98 7.55
N THR A 163 10.25 1.10 7.67
CA THR A 163 11.02 0.38 8.69
C THR A 163 10.52 0.68 10.11
N ALA A 164 10.30 1.96 10.44
CA ALA A 164 9.84 2.35 11.76
C ALA A 164 8.44 1.78 12.08
N ILE A 165 7.54 1.74 11.09
CA ILE A 165 6.23 1.09 11.26
C ILE A 165 6.36 -0.42 11.38
N THR A 166 7.15 -1.07 10.52
CA THR A 166 7.39 -2.51 10.58
C THR A 166 7.91 -2.91 11.95
N ASP A 167 8.87 -2.16 12.50
CA ASP A 167 9.45 -2.40 13.82
C ASP A 167 8.41 -2.25 14.93
N LEU A 168 7.58 -1.20 14.87
CA LEU A 168 6.51 -0.96 15.83
C LEU A 168 5.48 -2.09 15.80
N VAL A 169 5.00 -2.44 14.61
CA VAL A 169 4.00 -3.50 14.40
C VAL A 169 4.53 -4.84 14.89
N LEU A 170 5.76 -5.20 14.50
CA LEU A 170 6.38 -6.45 14.88
C LEU A 170 6.53 -6.56 16.40
N ASN A 171 7.13 -5.55 17.04
CA ASN A 171 7.34 -5.59 18.49
C ASN A 171 6.01 -5.70 19.24
N ARG A 172 5.00 -4.92 18.84
CA ARG A 172 3.69 -4.95 19.48
C ARG A 172 2.98 -6.29 19.29
N ALA A 173 3.02 -6.86 18.08
CA ALA A 173 2.43 -8.16 17.80
C ALA A 173 3.10 -9.28 18.60
N LEU A 174 4.43 -9.21 18.78
CA LEU A 174 5.17 -10.18 19.59
C LEU A 174 4.90 -10.01 21.09
N ASP A 175 4.74 -8.79 21.59
CA ASP A 175 4.32 -8.54 22.99
C ASP A 175 2.94 -9.13 23.26
N ASP A 176 2.00 -8.92 22.34
CA ASP A 176 0.64 -9.47 22.45
C ASP A 176 0.64 -11.01 22.34
N ALA A 177 1.46 -11.59 21.45
CA ALA A 177 1.64 -13.04 21.35
C ALA A 177 2.23 -13.65 22.64
N LEU A 178 3.19 -12.98 23.28
CA LEU A 178 3.74 -13.40 24.58
C LEU A 178 2.67 -13.35 25.67
N ALA A 179 1.82 -12.32 25.68
CA ALA A 179 0.71 -12.23 26.61
C ALA A 179 -0.29 -13.39 26.41
N TRP A 180 -0.60 -13.75 25.16
CA TRP A 180 -1.45 -14.89 24.83
C TRP A 180 -0.84 -16.23 25.21
N GLN A 181 0.47 -16.40 25.01
CA GLN A 181 1.19 -17.59 25.47
C GLN A 181 1.13 -17.72 27.00
N SER A 182 1.37 -16.63 27.72
CA SER A 182 1.29 -16.57 29.19
C SER A 182 -0.12 -16.88 29.70
N ALA A 183 -1.15 -16.51 28.94
CA ALA A 183 -2.54 -16.85 29.21
C ALA A 183 -2.92 -18.28 28.77
N SER A 184 -1.97 -19.11 28.34
CA SER A 184 -2.20 -20.48 27.84
C SER A 184 -3.09 -20.59 26.59
N LEU A 185 -3.23 -19.49 25.81
CA LEU A 185 -3.92 -19.54 24.51
C LEU A 185 -3.00 -20.08 23.42
N GLY A 186 -1.71 -19.69 23.45
CA GLY A 186 -0.72 -20.11 22.46
C GLY A 186 -1.10 -19.79 21.01
N LEU A 187 -1.86 -18.71 20.81
CA LEU A 187 -2.43 -18.33 19.52
C LEU A 187 -1.35 -17.71 18.61
N PRO A 188 -1.09 -18.26 17.41
CA PRO A 188 -0.17 -17.65 16.46
C PRO A 188 -0.66 -16.29 15.97
N VAL A 189 0.26 -15.36 15.76
CA VAL A 189 0.01 -14.03 15.20
C VAL A 189 0.56 -13.95 13.78
N ALA A 190 -0.19 -13.33 12.88
CA ALA A 190 0.24 -13.01 11.54
C ALA A 190 0.48 -11.50 11.41
N VAL A 191 1.60 -11.11 10.79
CA VAL A 191 1.98 -9.71 10.58
C VAL A 191 2.28 -9.49 9.11
N ASN A 192 1.65 -8.46 8.53
CA ASN A 192 1.93 -8.02 7.17
C ASN A 192 3.31 -7.36 7.10
N LEU A 193 4.20 -7.86 6.24
CA LEU A 193 5.45 -7.20 5.88
C LEU A 193 5.32 -6.52 4.52
N PHE A 194 5.71 -5.25 4.46
CA PHE A 194 5.73 -4.48 3.23
C PHE A 194 6.87 -4.91 2.31
N ALA A 195 6.64 -4.86 0.99
CA ALA A 195 7.63 -5.25 -0.01
C ALA A 195 9.02 -4.62 0.15
N PRO A 196 9.15 -3.31 0.46
CA PRO A 196 10.47 -2.71 0.67
C PRO A 196 11.24 -3.30 1.86
N SER A 197 10.56 -3.88 2.86
CA SER A 197 11.23 -4.57 3.96
C SER A 197 11.90 -5.87 3.49
N LEU A 198 11.35 -6.56 2.49
CA LEU A 198 11.94 -7.82 1.99
C LEU A 198 13.18 -7.61 1.09
N ALA A 199 13.47 -6.38 0.71
CA ALA A 199 14.75 -6.02 0.10
C ALA A 199 15.89 -5.86 1.15
N ASN A 200 15.55 -5.80 2.45
CA ASN A 200 16.53 -5.63 3.53
C ASN A 200 16.96 -6.99 4.10
N LEU A 201 18.21 -7.38 3.80
CA LEU A 201 18.84 -8.61 4.29
C LEU A 201 18.99 -8.69 5.82
N GLY A 202 18.81 -7.58 6.55
CA GLY A 202 18.85 -7.54 8.02
C GLY A 202 17.52 -7.95 8.69
N ILE A 203 16.40 -7.92 7.97
CA ILE A 203 15.07 -8.18 8.55
C ILE A 203 14.97 -9.57 9.21
N PRO A 204 15.46 -10.67 8.61
CA PRO A 204 15.36 -11.99 9.24
C PRO A 204 16.09 -12.05 10.59
N ALA A 205 17.28 -11.46 10.68
CA ALA A 205 18.03 -11.37 11.93
C ALA A 205 17.26 -10.55 12.97
N GLN A 206 16.70 -9.40 12.57
CA GLN A 206 15.91 -8.54 13.45
C GLN A 206 14.68 -9.27 14.02
N ILE A 207 13.91 -9.97 13.18
CA ILE A 207 12.74 -10.74 13.64
C ILE A 207 13.17 -11.87 14.58
N THR A 208 14.24 -12.58 14.24
CA THR A 208 14.76 -13.68 15.05
C THR A 208 15.22 -13.19 16.43
N THR A 209 15.91 -12.04 16.49
CA THR A 209 16.30 -11.41 17.76
C THR A 209 15.06 -10.98 18.56
N ALA A 210 14.08 -10.31 17.94
CA ALA A 210 12.88 -9.85 18.63
C ALA A 210 12.05 -10.99 19.24
N LEU A 211 12.01 -12.16 18.58
CA LEU A 211 11.42 -13.39 19.10
C LEU A 211 12.24 -13.95 20.27
N ALA A 212 13.57 -14.03 20.12
CA ALA A 212 14.47 -14.58 21.13
C ALA A 212 14.47 -13.76 22.42
N ASP A 213 14.44 -12.43 22.33
CA ASP A 213 14.35 -11.52 23.47
C ASP A 213 13.10 -11.76 24.34
N ARG A 214 12.05 -12.32 23.73
CA ARG A 214 10.77 -12.68 24.38
C ARG A 214 10.66 -14.16 24.71
N GLY A 215 11.65 -14.99 24.34
CA GLY A 215 11.59 -16.44 24.49
C GLY A 215 10.49 -17.12 23.67
N LEU A 216 10.05 -16.48 22.58
CA LEU A 216 8.97 -17.00 21.72
C LEU A 216 9.50 -18.02 20.71
N ASP A 217 8.75 -19.11 20.51
CA ASP A 217 9.00 -20.06 19.43
C ASP A 217 8.74 -19.37 18.08
N PRO A 218 9.64 -19.42 17.08
CA PRO A 218 9.44 -18.77 15.79
C PRO A 218 8.14 -19.14 15.07
N ARG A 219 7.56 -20.32 15.37
CA ARG A 219 6.30 -20.78 14.78
C ARG A 219 5.08 -20.01 15.27
N VAL A 220 5.21 -19.19 16.32
CA VAL A 220 4.12 -18.29 16.77
C VAL A 220 3.91 -17.14 15.80
N LEU A 221 4.92 -16.79 14.99
CA LEU A 221 4.84 -15.71 14.02
C LEU A 221 4.64 -16.27 12.61
N THR A 222 3.66 -15.70 11.93
CA THR A 222 3.50 -15.82 10.47
C THR A 222 3.74 -14.46 9.85
N VAL A 223 4.63 -14.41 8.86
CA VAL A 223 4.86 -13.23 8.04
C VAL A 223 3.96 -13.33 6.80
N GLU A 224 3.11 -12.33 6.61
CA GLU A 224 2.24 -12.21 5.44
C GLU A 224 2.88 -11.24 4.44
N ILE A 225 2.93 -11.66 3.19
CA ILE A 225 3.50 -10.91 2.08
C ILE A 225 2.45 -10.78 1.00
N THR A 226 2.41 -9.64 0.31
CA THR A 226 1.46 -9.41 -0.77
C THR A 226 2.03 -9.88 -2.11
N GLU A 227 1.17 -10.27 -3.06
CA GLU A 227 1.58 -10.78 -4.39
C GLU A 227 2.27 -9.73 -5.27
N ASP A 228 2.09 -8.43 -5.02
CA ASP A 228 2.70 -7.33 -5.76
C ASP A 228 4.21 -7.14 -5.46
N LEU A 229 4.77 -8.00 -4.61
CA LEU A 229 6.13 -7.95 -4.10
C LEU A 229 7.23 -8.34 -5.13
N PHE A 230 6.86 -8.84 -6.31
CA PHE A 230 7.79 -9.53 -7.21
C PHE A 230 8.49 -8.68 -8.29
N LEU A 231 8.39 -7.35 -8.26
CA LEU A 231 8.73 -6.56 -9.45
C LEU A 231 10.16 -6.00 -9.53
N ASP A 232 10.88 -5.77 -8.43
CA ASP A 232 12.16 -5.03 -8.49
C ASP A 232 13.43 -5.75 -7.97
N ASP A 233 13.35 -6.79 -7.10
CA ASP A 233 14.55 -7.52 -6.62
C ASP A 233 14.24 -8.96 -6.12
N MET A 234 14.07 -9.89 -7.06
CA MET A 234 13.67 -11.27 -6.77
C MET A 234 14.74 -12.08 -6.01
N GLU A 235 16.04 -11.85 -6.27
CA GLU A 235 17.10 -12.64 -5.63
C GLU A 235 17.24 -12.30 -4.14
N ARG A 236 17.22 -11.01 -3.79
CA ARG A 236 17.28 -10.61 -2.38
C ARG A 236 16.01 -11.02 -1.64
N THR A 237 14.86 -10.80 -2.25
CA THR A 237 13.58 -11.23 -1.69
C THR A 237 13.60 -12.72 -1.37
N ARG A 238 14.02 -13.56 -2.33
CA ARG A 238 14.15 -15.00 -2.13
C ARG A 238 15.08 -15.32 -0.96
N THR A 239 16.23 -14.66 -0.89
CA THR A 239 17.20 -14.85 0.21
C THR A 239 16.58 -14.55 1.57
N VAL A 240 15.83 -13.44 1.69
CA VAL A 240 15.14 -13.06 2.94
C VAL A 240 14.07 -14.08 3.31
N LEU A 241 13.23 -14.50 2.35
CA LEU A 241 12.18 -15.50 2.58
C LEU A 241 12.76 -16.84 3.00
N ASP A 242 13.85 -17.28 2.36
CA ASP A 242 14.53 -18.52 2.72
C ASP A 242 15.11 -18.40 4.13
N GLN A 243 15.76 -17.29 4.50
CA GLN A 243 16.26 -17.08 5.86
C GLN A 243 15.15 -17.12 6.92
N LEU A 244 14.02 -16.46 6.68
CA LEU A 244 12.87 -16.50 7.59
C LEU A 244 12.35 -17.94 7.80
N ARG A 245 12.22 -18.72 6.71
CA ARG A 245 11.82 -20.13 6.78
C ARG A 245 12.82 -20.98 7.54
N HIS A 246 14.13 -20.78 7.32
CA HIS A 246 15.17 -21.50 8.04
C HIS A 246 15.18 -21.19 9.54
N SER A 247 14.77 -19.98 9.93
CA SER A 247 14.53 -19.60 11.33
C SER A 247 13.26 -20.20 11.93
N GLY A 248 12.46 -20.95 11.16
CA GLY A 248 11.20 -21.57 11.62
C GLY A 248 9.98 -20.64 11.58
N ILE A 249 10.12 -19.43 11.02
CA ILE A 249 9.03 -18.46 10.86
C ILE A 249 8.16 -18.90 9.68
N ARG A 250 6.84 -18.85 9.85
CA ARG A 250 5.89 -19.20 8.78
C ARG A 250 5.74 -18.04 7.81
N ILE A 251 5.51 -18.35 6.54
CA ILE A 251 5.27 -17.35 5.50
C ILE A 251 3.96 -17.69 4.80
N ALA A 252 3.12 -16.68 4.61
CA ALA A 252 1.88 -16.75 3.83
C ALA A 252 1.86 -15.65 2.77
N ILE A 253 1.21 -15.95 1.64
CA ILE A 253 0.96 -15.05 0.51
C ILE A 253 -0.53 -14.79 0.45
#